data_AF-A0A920DQ33-F1
#
_entry.id   AF-A0A920DQ33-F1
#
_cell.length_a   1.000
_cell.length_b   1.000
_cell.length_c   1.000
_cell.angle_alpha   90.00
_cell.angle_beta   90.00
_cell.angle_gamma   90.00
#
_symmetry.space_group_name_H-M   'P 1'
#
loop_
_entity.id
_entity.type
_entity.pdbx_description
1 polymer ?
#
loop_
_entity_poly.entity_id
_entity_poly.type
_entity_poly.pdbx_seq_one_letter_code
_entity_poly.pdbx_strand_id
1 'polypeptide(L)'
;MTGEDIAINALDAADIDSITVAGGHAIPRMEDLLEAFPECRFNIDAKAWPVVEPLGQLIRRTGVDDRICIGAFNDERIFKVCQLVGRPLCHSIGVRESSRFRLAAWLGLNAYFTAGCVQFPVNRRGVSMVTPASVAHAHKLELQVHAWTINDESTMHNLIDMGVDGIMTDDCALLKSVLIERNMWA
;
A
#
# COMPACT_ATOMS: atom_id res chain seq x y z
N MET A 1 19.72 -0.91 -5.73
CA MET A 1 18.97 -0.27 -6.84
C MET A 1 19.84 0.71 -7.62
N THR A 2 20.75 1.44 -6.97
CA THR A 2 21.64 2.42 -7.60
C THR A 2 23.08 1.91 -7.76
N GLY A 3 23.41 0.78 -7.16
CA GLY A 3 24.79 0.23 -7.14
C GLY A 3 25.65 0.82 -6.02
N GLU A 4 25.14 1.81 -5.29
CA GLU A 4 25.82 2.51 -4.20
C GLU A 4 25.14 2.21 -2.85
N ASP A 5 25.93 1.99 -1.80
CA ASP A 5 25.46 1.79 -0.43
C ASP A 5 25.47 3.13 0.32
N ILE A 6 24.46 3.96 0.05
CA ILE A 6 24.33 5.30 0.63
C ILE A 6 22.96 5.45 1.27
N ALA A 7 22.92 5.99 2.49
CA ALA A 7 21.69 6.28 3.19
C ALA A 7 21.02 7.53 2.61
N ILE A 8 19.77 7.41 2.17
CA ILE A 8 19.01 8.53 1.56
C ILE A 8 18.93 9.76 2.48
N ASN A 9 18.91 9.57 3.81
CA ASN A 9 18.83 10.67 4.77
C ASN A 9 20.15 11.47 4.91
N ALA A 10 21.23 11.02 4.28
CA ALA A 10 22.50 11.72 4.21
C ALA A 10 22.66 12.56 2.94
N LEU A 11 21.68 12.48 2.02
CA LEU A 11 21.70 13.13 0.72
C LEU A 11 20.77 14.34 0.70
N ASP A 12 21.17 15.38 -0.02
CA ASP A 12 20.27 16.46 -0.38
C ASP A 12 19.52 16.18 -1.70
N ALA A 13 18.67 17.13 -2.11
CA ALA A 13 17.90 16.98 -3.33
C ALA A 13 18.77 16.93 -4.60
N ALA A 14 19.88 17.68 -4.65
CA ALA A 14 20.79 17.70 -5.78
C ALA A 14 21.60 16.40 -5.86
N ASP A 15 22.00 15.85 -4.71
CA ASP A 15 22.63 14.54 -4.64
C ASP A 15 21.69 13.46 -5.20
N ILE A 16 20.43 13.42 -4.76
CA ILE A 16 19.43 12.46 -5.24
C ILE A 16 19.19 12.61 -6.74
N ASP A 17 19.12 13.84 -7.26
CA ASP A 17 18.92 14.11 -8.70
C ASP A 17 20.10 13.62 -9.56
N SER A 18 21.30 13.50 -8.97
CA SER A 18 22.50 12.97 -9.64
C SER A 18 22.56 11.44 -9.67
N ILE A 19 21.76 10.77 -8.84
CA ILE A 19 21.76 9.32 -8.71
C ILE A 19 20.82 8.70 -9.75
N THR A 20 21.30 7.67 -10.43
CA THR A 20 20.51 6.89 -11.38
C THR A 20 20.20 5.49 -10.84
N VAL A 21 19.03 4.98 -11.23
CA VAL A 21 18.67 3.57 -11.05
C VAL A 21 19.08 2.76 -12.28
N ALA A 22 18.93 1.43 -12.21
CA ALA A 22 19.17 0.54 -13.34
C ALA A 22 18.50 1.07 -14.63
N GLY A 23 19.26 1.09 -15.73
CA GLY A 23 18.82 1.68 -17.00
C GLY A 23 19.14 3.17 -17.18
N GLY A 24 19.79 3.82 -16.20
CA GLY A 24 20.22 5.22 -16.30
C GLY A 24 19.10 6.23 -16.04
N HIS A 25 17.98 5.80 -15.46
CA HIS A 25 16.84 6.66 -15.14
C HIS A 25 17.06 7.38 -13.80
N ALA A 26 16.57 8.61 -13.69
CA ALA A 26 16.60 9.37 -12.43
C ALA A 26 15.58 8.82 -11.41
N ILE A 27 15.82 9.08 -10.12
CA ILE A 27 14.85 8.79 -9.06
C ILE A 27 13.71 9.83 -9.17
N PRO A 28 12.45 9.42 -9.39
CA PRO A 28 11.36 10.36 -9.60
C PRO A 28 10.96 11.06 -8.29
N ARG A 29 10.52 12.32 -8.40
CA ARG A 29 9.84 13.01 -7.29
C ARG A 29 8.38 12.59 -7.27
N MET A 30 7.79 12.58 -6.07
CA MET A 30 6.36 12.27 -5.94
C MET A 30 5.47 13.27 -6.70
N GLU A 31 5.85 14.55 -6.72
CA GLU A 31 5.15 15.60 -7.47
C GLU A 31 5.10 15.30 -8.97
N ASP A 32 6.23 14.90 -9.56
CA ASP A 32 6.33 14.54 -10.98
C ASP A 32 5.42 13.35 -11.33
N LEU A 33 5.31 12.36 -10.43
CA LEU A 33 4.42 11.21 -10.62
C LEU A 33 2.94 11.60 -10.55
N LEU A 34 2.57 12.49 -9.62
CA LEU A 34 1.20 12.97 -9.50
C LEU A 34 0.78 13.75 -10.75
N GLU A 35 1.68 14.54 -11.33
CA GLU A 35 1.44 15.30 -12.56
C GLU A 35 1.39 14.39 -13.79
N ALA A 36 2.35 13.47 -13.93
CA ALA A 36 2.46 12.60 -15.10
C ALA A 36 1.31 11.57 -15.20
N PHE A 37 0.73 11.17 -14.06
CA PHE A 37 -0.33 10.18 -14.02
C PHE A 37 -1.57 10.74 -13.30
N PRO A 38 -2.35 11.64 -13.92
CA PRO A 38 -3.47 12.33 -13.29
C PRO A 38 -4.71 11.46 -13.08
N GLU A 39 -4.75 10.22 -13.57
CA GLU A 39 -5.85 9.26 -13.39
C GLU A 39 -5.49 8.06 -12.47
N CYS A 40 -4.20 7.81 -12.23
CA CYS A 40 -3.74 6.71 -11.37
C CYS A 40 -3.99 6.93 -9.86
N ARG A 41 -4.59 5.95 -9.18
CA ARG A 41 -4.58 5.91 -7.72
C ARG A 41 -3.22 5.45 -7.20
N PHE A 42 -2.73 6.03 -6.11
CA PHE A 42 -1.43 5.69 -5.52
C PHE A 42 -1.62 5.03 -4.14
N ASN A 43 -0.95 3.90 -3.94
CA ASN A 43 -0.78 3.28 -2.62
C ASN A 43 0.65 3.57 -2.13
N ILE A 44 0.78 4.42 -1.10
CA ILE A 44 2.06 4.98 -0.68
C ILE A 44 2.42 4.47 0.72
N ASP A 45 3.56 3.83 0.86
CA ASP A 45 4.10 3.41 2.16
C ASP A 45 5.03 4.49 2.75
N ALA A 46 4.65 5.08 3.87
CA ALA A 46 5.50 6.03 4.59
C ALA A 46 6.62 5.27 5.32
N LYS A 47 7.77 5.11 4.67
CA LYS A 47 8.88 4.25 5.13
C LYS A 47 9.56 4.71 6.42
N ALA A 48 9.56 6.01 6.73
CA ALA A 48 10.25 6.58 7.89
C ALA A 48 9.54 7.82 8.45
N TRP A 49 9.88 8.22 9.69
CA TRP A 49 9.35 9.42 10.33
C TRP A 49 9.63 10.72 9.58
N PRO A 50 10.83 10.96 9.01
CA PRO A 50 11.10 12.19 8.25
C PRO A 50 10.23 12.37 6.99
N VAL A 51 9.61 11.31 6.48
CA VAL A 51 8.71 11.37 5.30
C VAL A 51 7.34 11.93 5.66
N VAL A 52 6.92 11.82 6.93
CA VAL A 52 5.54 12.10 7.35
C VAL A 52 5.12 13.54 7.06
N GLU A 53 5.96 14.50 7.43
CA GLU A 53 5.66 15.92 7.24
C GLU A 53 5.69 16.33 5.76
N PRO A 54 6.76 16.06 4.99
CA PRO A 54 6.78 16.35 3.56
C PRO A 54 5.62 15.71 2.79
N LEU A 55 5.30 14.43 3.07
CA LEU A 55 4.23 13.71 2.39
C LEU A 55 2.84 14.30 2.73
N GLY A 56 2.58 14.57 4.01
CA GLY A 56 1.31 15.18 4.44
C GLY A 56 1.12 16.58 3.86
N GLN A 57 2.17 17.41 3.86
CA GLN A 57 2.15 18.74 3.26
C GLN A 57 1.94 18.68 1.74
N LEU A 58 2.60 17.74 1.07
CA LEU A 58 2.46 17.52 -0.37
C LEU A 58 1.00 17.20 -0.72
N ILE A 59 0.42 16.17 -0.11
CA ILE A 59 -0.97 15.74 -0.38
C ILE A 59 -1.95 16.86 -0.07
N ARG A 60 -1.73 17.62 1.01
CA ARG A 60 -2.57 18.78 1.36
C ARG A 60 -2.50 19.87 0.30
N ARG A 61 -1.30 20.23 -0.14
CA ARG A 61 -1.04 21.27 -1.16
C ARG A 61 -1.64 20.91 -2.51
N THR A 62 -1.47 19.67 -2.95
CA THR A 62 -1.82 19.27 -4.34
C THR A 62 -3.28 18.93 -4.52
N GLY A 63 -4.05 18.70 -3.44
CA GLY A 63 -5.48 18.44 -3.60
C GLY A 63 -5.83 16.98 -3.94
N VAL A 64 -4.89 16.06 -3.89
CA VAL A 64 -5.00 14.71 -4.46
C VAL A 64 -5.44 13.62 -3.46
N ASP A 65 -6.02 13.99 -2.33
CA ASP A 65 -6.37 13.05 -1.24
C ASP A 65 -7.32 11.92 -1.66
N ASP A 66 -8.20 12.16 -2.62
CA ASP A 66 -9.20 11.22 -3.15
C ASP A 66 -8.61 10.02 -3.90
N ARG A 67 -7.34 10.13 -4.30
CA ARG A 67 -6.61 9.12 -5.10
C ARG A 67 -5.38 8.56 -4.38
N ILE A 68 -5.20 8.87 -3.09
CA ILE A 68 -4.10 8.35 -2.27
C ILE A 68 -4.62 7.38 -1.21
N CYS A 69 -3.96 6.24 -1.08
CA CYS A 69 -4.05 5.36 0.07
C CYS A 69 -2.70 5.32 0.80
N ILE A 70 -2.67 5.65 2.10
CA ILE A 70 -1.45 5.63 2.91
C ILE A 70 -1.31 4.32 3.67
N GLY A 71 -0.11 3.73 3.62
CA GLY A 71 0.31 2.63 4.50
C GLY A 71 1.57 2.97 5.29
N ALA A 72 1.78 2.24 6.37
CA ALA A 72 3.06 2.13 7.07
C ALA A 72 3.05 0.93 8.01
N PHE A 73 4.23 0.39 8.32
CA PHE A 73 4.39 -0.58 9.42
C PHE A 73 4.31 0.06 10.82
N ASN A 74 3.63 1.20 10.96
CA ASN A 74 3.47 1.92 12.21
C ASN A 74 2.17 2.76 12.16
N ASP A 75 1.24 2.46 13.06
CA ASP A 75 -0.10 3.07 13.08
C ASP A 75 -0.04 4.59 13.36
N GLU A 76 0.84 5.02 14.27
CA GLU A 76 1.01 6.44 14.61
C GLU A 76 1.50 7.27 13.41
N ARG A 77 2.35 6.68 12.57
CA ARG A 77 2.84 7.30 11.35
C ARG A 77 1.71 7.54 10.35
N ILE A 78 0.85 6.54 10.14
CA ILE A 78 -0.33 6.65 9.28
C ILE A 78 -1.24 7.77 9.78
N PHE A 79 -1.57 7.74 11.07
CA PHE A 79 -2.44 8.76 11.66
C PHE A 79 -1.84 10.16 11.59
N LYS A 80 -0.53 10.31 11.77
CA LYS A 80 0.13 11.61 11.67
C LYS A 80 0.10 12.18 10.24
N VAL A 81 0.26 11.34 9.22
CA VAL A 81 0.06 11.77 7.82
C VAL A 81 -1.39 12.23 7.61
N CYS A 82 -2.38 11.45 8.06
CA CYS A 82 -3.80 11.81 7.94
C CYS A 82 -4.11 13.15 8.63
N GLN A 83 -3.56 13.39 9.83
CA GLN A 83 -3.72 14.64 10.57
C GLN A 83 -3.13 15.84 9.84
N LEU A 84 -1.95 15.69 9.22
CA LEU A 84 -1.30 16.77 8.47
C LEU A 84 -2.07 17.13 7.20
N VAL A 85 -2.67 16.13 6.55
CA VAL A 85 -3.54 16.32 5.39
C VAL A 85 -4.82 17.07 5.78
N GLY A 86 -5.43 16.73 6.93
CA GLY A 86 -6.51 17.50 7.54
C GLY A 86 -7.89 17.37 6.86
N ARG A 87 -8.06 16.36 6.01
CA ARG A 87 -9.29 15.99 5.29
C ARG A 87 -9.36 14.47 5.12
N PRO A 88 -10.50 13.88 4.71
CA PRO A 88 -10.60 12.44 4.51
C PRO A 88 -9.50 11.90 3.60
N LEU A 89 -8.82 10.85 4.03
CA LEU A 89 -7.71 10.24 3.30
C LEU A 89 -7.80 8.72 3.50
N CYS A 90 -7.78 7.97 2.40
CA CYS A 90 -7.74 6.52 2.51
C CYS A 90 -6.43 6.07 3.14
N HIS A 91 -6.50 5.08 4.02
CA HIS A 91 -5.32 4.49 4.63
C HIS A 91 -5.52 3.01 4.94
N SER A 92 -4.42 2.27 5.02
CA SER A 92 -4.37 0.92 5.54
C SER A 92 -4.17 0.92 7.07
N ILE A 93 -4.29 -0.26 7.67
CA ILE A 93 -3.97 -0.46 9.08
C ILE A 93 -2.47 -0.73 9.29
N GLY A 94 -1.91 -0.20 10.38
CA GLY A 94 -0.54 -0.51 10.79
C GLY A 94 -0.43 -1.83 11.54
N VAL A 95 0.72 -2.09 12.16
CA VAL A 95 1.02 -3.39 12.80
C VAL A 95 0.16 -3.66 14.04
N ARG A 96 -0.14 -2.62 14.83
CA ARG A 96 -0.96 -2.76 16.03
C ARG A 96 -2.40 -3.05 15.65
N GLU A 97 -2.96 -2.24 14.75
CA GLU A 97 -4.34 -2.44 14.26
C GLU A 97 -4.47 -3.75 13.48
N SER A 98 -3.44 -4.20 12.75
CA SER A 98 -3.40 -5.54 12.13
C SER A 98 -3.52 -6.67 13.15
N SER A 99 -2.92 -6.51 14.32
CA SER A 99 -3.01 -7.51 15.38
C SER A 99 -4.39 -7.51 16.04
N ARG A 100 -4.98 -6.33 16.23
CA ARG A 100 -6.36 -6.16 16.70
C ARG A 100 -7.37 -6.75 15.71
N PHE A 101 -7.21 -6.49 14.41
CA PHE A 101 -8.02 -7.06 13.34
C PHE A 101 -8.01 -8.58 13.39
N ARG A 102 -6.83 -9.20 13.47
CA ARG A 102 -6.74 -10.67 13.54
C ARG A 102 -7.39 -11.26 14.78
N LEU A 103 -7.20 -10.62 15.94
CA LEU A 103 -7.85 -11.07 17.16
C LEU A 103 -9.37 -10.98 17.06
N ALA A 104 -9.89 -9.87 16.50
CA ALA A 104 -11.32 -9.69 16.27
C ALA A 104 -11.86 -10.72 15.28
N ALA A 105 -11.14 -10.98 14.17
CA ALA A 105 -11.51 -11.99 13.18
C ALA A 105 -11.54 -13.40 13.79
N TRP A 106 -10.53 -13.75 14.59
CA TRP A 106 -10.45 -15.05 15.25
C TRP A 106 -11.55 -15.27 16.29
N LEU A 107 -11.92 -14.22 17.02
CA LEU A 107 -12.99 -14.27 18.03
C LEU A 107 -14.40 -13.99 17.46
N GLY A 108 -14.53 -13.66 16.17
CA GLY A 108 -15.79 -13.27 15.55
C GLY A 108 -16.38 -11.96 16.09
N LEU A 109 -15.55 -11.07 16.64
CA LEU A 109 -15.99 -9.82 17.26
C LEU A 109 -16.19 -8.72 16.22
N ASN A 110 -17.23 -7.91 16.40
CA ASN A 110 -17.36 -6.69 15.62
C ASN A 110 -16.34 -5.65 16.14
N ALA A 111 -15.57 -5.08 15.22
CA ALA A 111 -14.55 -4.09 15.53
C ALA A 111 -14.63 -2.95 14.53
N TYR A 112 -14.56 -1.70 15.00
CA TYR A 112 -14.54 -0.54 14.14
C TYR A 112 -13.09 -0.17 13.76
N PHE A 113 -12.84 0.16 12.50
CA PHE A 113 -11.58 0.68 11.99
C PHE A 113 -11.86 1.94 11.17
N THR A 114 -11.00 2.96 11.27
CA THR A 114 -11.09 4.16 10.41
C THR A 114 -10.46 3.97 9.04
N ALA A 115 -9.74 2.85 8.86
CA ALA A 115 -9.04 2.51 7.62
C ALA A 115 -10.03 2.16 6.50
N GLY A 116 -9.60 2.31 5.24
CA GLY A 116 -10.34 1.82 4.09
C GLY A 116 -9.92 0.40 3.67
N CYS A 117 -8.74 -0.05 4.10
CA CYS A 117 -8.23 -1.36 3.73
C CYS A 117 -7.33 -2.00 4.79
N VAL A 118 -7.12 -3.31 4.63
CA VAL A 118 -6.08 -4.09 5.29
C VAL A 118 -5.10 -4.61 4.24
N GLN A 119 -3.81 -4.55 4.54
CA GLN A 119 -2.76 -4.92 3.58
C GLN A 119 -1.83 -5.95 4.20
N PHE A 120 -1.92 -7.20 3.75
CA PHE A 120 -1.24 -8.34 4.39
C PHE A 120 -0.29 -9.07 3.43
N PRO A 121 0.81 -9.65 3.96
CA PRO A 121 1.48 -10.71 3.24
C PRO A 121 0.56 -11.94 3.23
N VAL A 122 0.65 -12.82 2.23
CA VAL A 122 -0.13 -14.08 2.25
C VAL A 122 0.20 -14.90 3.50
N ASN A 123 1.48 -14.97 3.85
CA ASN A 123 1.98 -15.69 5.01
C ASN A 123 2.94 -14.83 5.84
N ARG A 124 2.81 -14.89 7.17
CA ARG A 124 3.74 -14.26 8.10
C ARG A 124 4.13 -15.25 9.19
N ARG A 125 5.41 -15.64 9.23
CA ARG A 125 5.96 -16.59 10.23
C ARG A 125 5.14 -17.89 10.33
N GLY A 126 4.76 -18.46 9.19
CA GLY A 126 3.99 -19.71 9.11
C GLY A 126 2.47 -19.56 9.34
N VAL A 127 1.98 -18.34 9.55
CA VAL A 127 0.54 -18.06 9.69
C VAL A 127 0.02 -17.44 8.41
N SER A 128 -1.02 -18.05 7.82
CA SER A 128 -1.76 -17.47 6.70
C SER A 128 -2.56 -16.26 7.18
N MET A 129 -2.26 -15.10 6.62
CA MET A 129 -2.94 -13.85 6.96
C MET A 129 -4.12 -13.56 6.03
N VAL A 130 -4.08 -14.13 4.83
CA VAL A 130 -5.15 -14.02 3.82
C VAL A 130 -5.81 -15.39 3.68
N THR A 131 -6.99 -15.51 4.27
CA THR A 131 -7.84 -16.71 4.27
C THR A 131 -9.27 -16.31 3.91
N PRO A 132 -10.13 -17.24 3.47
CA PRO A 132 -11.54 -16.94 3.22
C PRO A 132 -12.24 -16.30 4.44
N ALA A 133 -11.91 -16.78 5.66
CA ALA A 133 -12.48 -16.25 6.89
C ALA A 133 -12.02 -14.81 7.19
N SER A 134 -10.73 -14.50 6.99
CA SER A 134 -10.22 -13.14 7.20
C SER A 134 -10.74 -12.16 6.14
N VAL A 135 -10.91 -12.61 4.89
CA VAL A 135 -11.51 -11.80 3.82
C VAL A 135 -12.97 -11.49 4.13
N ALA A 136 -13.78 -12.51 4.42
CA ALA A 136 -15.18 -12.33 4.80
C ALA A 136 -15.33 -11.42 6.04
N HIS A 137 -14.42 -11.52 7.01
CA HIS A 137 -14.41 -10.64 8.17
C HIS A 137 -14.09 -9.18 7.79
N ALA A 138 -13.08 -8.95 6.94
CA ALA A 138 -12.75 -7.61 6.46
C ALA A 138 -13.92 -6.96 5.72
N HIS A 139 -14.56 -7.70 4.80
CA HIS A 139 -15.71 -7.21 4.04
C HIS A 139 -16.92 -6.90 4.93
N LYS A 140 -17.17 -7.68 5.99
CA LYS A 140 -18.20 -7.37 7.00
C LYS A 140 -17.93 -6.03 7.71
N LEU A 141 -16.68 -5.62 7.80
CA LEU A 141 -16.25 -4.35 8.38
C LEU A 141 -16.06 -3.24 7.34
N GLU A 142 -16.50 -3.47 6.09
CA GLU A 142 -16.35 -2.55 4.96
C GLU A 142 -14.88 -2.21 4.62
N LEU A 143 -13.96 -3.13 4.94
CA LEU A 143 -12.53 -3.01 4.64
C LEU A 143 -12.17 -3.79 3.38
N GLN A 144 -11.45 -3.16 2.46
CA GLN A 144 -10.81 -3.86 1.34
C GLN A 144 -9.62 -4.69 1.83
N VAL A 145 -9.32 -5.79 1.15
CA VAL A 145 -8.18 -6.68 1.44
C VAL A 145 -7.20 -6.64 0.29
N HIS A 146 -5.99 -6.14 0.54
CA HIS A 146 -4.90 -6.20 -0.44
C HIS A 146 -3.81 -7.19 0.00
N ALA A 147 -3.46 -8.12 -0.87
CA ALA A 147 -2.35 -9.05 -0.66
C ALA A 147 -1.09 -8.50 -1.34
N TRP A 148 0.04 -8.45 -0.63
CA TRP A 148 1.27 -7.89 -1.18
C TRP A 148 2.39 -8.91 -1.42
N THR A 149 3.15 -8.55 -2.47
CA THR A 149 4.23 -9.26 -3.18
C THR A 149 3.84 -10.67 -3.64
N ILE A 150 2.99 -10.72 -4.66
CA ILE A 150 2.57 -11.96 -5.32
C ILE A 150 3.12 -11.99 -6.73
N ASN A 151 4.02 -12.94 -7.02
CA ASN A 151 4.75 -12.99 -8.30
C ASN A 151 4.55 -14.34 -9.02
N ASP A 152 3.53 -15.11 -8.64
CA ASP A 152 3.18 -16.36 -9.30
C ASP A 152 1.68 -16.43 -9.60
N GLU A 153 1.38 -16.98 -10.78
CA GLU A 153 0.04 -17.08 -11.35
C GLU A 153 -0.91 -17.86 -10.44
N SER A 154 -0.46 -19.01 -9.92
CA SER A 154 -1.30 -19.89 -9.11
C SER A 154 -1.82 -19.20 -7.84
N THR A 155 -0.95 -18.43 -7.17
CA THR A 155 -1.32 -17.66 -6.00
C THR A 155 -2.24 -16.50 -6.36
N MET A 156 -2.03 -15.83 -7.50
CA MET A 156 -2.96 -14.79 -7.98
C MET A 156 -4.37 -15.35 -8.19
N HIS A 157 -4.51 -16.49 -8.86
CA HIS A 157 -5.82 -17.13 -9.05
C HIS A 157 -6.47 -17.47 -7.70
N ASN A 158 -5.73 -18.10 -6.79
CA ASN A 158 -6.25 -18.48 -5.47
C ASN A 158 -6.70 -17.26 -4.65
N LEU A 159 -5.96 -16.16 -4.70
CA LEU A 159 -6.31 -14.92 -4.02
C LEU A 159 -7.56 -14.28 -4.61
N ILE A 160 -7.70 -14.26 -5.94
CA ILE A 160 -8.90 -13.79 -6.63
C ILE A 160 -10.11 -14.63 -6.23
N ASP A 161 -9.99 -15.97 -6.18
CA ASP A 161 -11.08 -16.85 -5.74
C ASP A 161 -11.46 -16.64 -4.28
N MET A 162 -10.50 -16.26 -3.43
CA MET A 162 -10.76 -15.88 -2.04
C MET A 162 -11.46 -14.51 -1.91
N GLY A 163 -11.54 -13.73 -2.98
CA GLY A 163 -12.20 -12.43 -3.00
C GLY A 163 -11.34 -11.28 -2.49
N VAL A 164 -10.02 -11.33 -2.64
CA VAL A 164 -9.20 -10.14 -2.34
C VAL A 164 -9.51 -9.00 -3.30
N ASP A 165 -9.43 -7.77 -2.81
CA ASP A 165 -9.75 -6.55 -3.57
C ASP A 165 -8.54 -6.00 -4.34
N GLY A 166 -7.32 -6.41 -3.95
CA GLY A 166 -6.09 -5.95 -4.59
C GLY A 166 -4.92 -6.90 -4.43
N ILE A 167 -4.06 -6.95 -5.45
CA ILE A 167 -2.82 -7.73 -5.47
C ILE A 167 -1.68 -6.76 -5.80
N MET A 168 -0.65 -6.72 -4.96
CA MET A 168 0.59 -6.00 -5.24
C MET A 168 1.63 -7.00 -5.74
N THR A 169 2.21 -6.73 -6.90
CA THR A 169 3.10 -7.64 -7.63
C THR A 169 4.28 -6.86 -8.22
N ASP A 170 5.41 -7.56 -8.38
CA ASP A 170 6.53 -7.07 -9.18
C ASP A 170 6.34 -7.40 -10.68
N ASP A 171 5.43 -8.34 -11.01
CA ASP A 171 5.11 -8.75 -12.38
C ASP A 171 3.69 -8.30 -12.77
N CYS A 172 3.57 -7.00 -13.05
CA CYS A 172 2.31 -6.40 -13.50
C CYS A 172 1.79 -7.00 -14.82
N ALA A 173 2.68 -7.51 -15.68
CA ALA A 173 2.28 -8.12 -16.94
C ALA A 173 1.59 -9.47 -16.71
N LEU A 174 2.14 -10.29 -15.81
CA LEU A 174 1.52 -11.54 -15.39
C LEU A 174 0.15 -11.29 -14.73
N LEU A 175 0.08 -10.37 -13.76
CA LEU A 175 -1.20 -10.06 -13.10
C LEU A 175 -2.25 -9.57 -14.10
N LYS A 176 -1.86 -8.73 -15.07
CA LYS A 176 -2.77 -8.28 -16.13
C LYS A 176 -3.31 -9.46 -16.95
N SER A 177 -2.45 -10.40 -17.36
CA SER A 177 -2.88 -11.59 -18.11
C SER A 177 -3.90 -12.41 -17.31
N VAL A 178 -3.62 -12.67 -16.02
CA VAL A 178 -4.56 -13.36 -15.12
C VAL A 178 -5.91 -12.63 -15.03
N LEU A 179 -5.89 -11.31 -14.88
CA LEU A 179 -7.12 -10.51 -14.79
C LEU A 179 -7.92 -10.53 -16.11
N ILE A 180 -7.25 -10.54 -17.27
CA ILE A 180 -7.89 -10.70 -18.58
C ILE A 180 -8.57 -12.07 -18.69
N GLU A 181 -7.87 -13.15 -18.33
CA GLU A 181 -8.42 -14.52 -18.36
C GLU A 181 -9.64 -14.68 -17.44
N ARG A 182 -9.65 -13.95 -16.33
CA ARG A 182 -10.76 -13.90 -15.38
C ARG A 182 -11.91 -12.96 -15.79
N ASN A 183 -11.80 -12.26 -16.93
CA ASN A 183 -12.74 -11.21 -17.36
C ASN A 183 -12.89 -10.07 -16.32
N MET A 184 -11.80 -9.75 -15.62
CA MET A 184 -11.71 -8.69 -14.60
C MET A 184 -10.86 -7.49 -15.06
N TRP A 185 -10.43 -7.49 -16.32
CA TRP A 185 -9.69 -6.40 -16.94
C TRP A 185 -10.51 -5.78 -18.08
N ALA A 186 -10.69 -4.46 -18.04
CA ALA A 186 -11.39 -3.69 -19.06
C ALA A 186 -10.42 -3.04 -20.06
#